data_AF-A0A524CNI5-F1
#
_entry.id   AF-A0A524CNI5-F1
#
_cell.length_a   1.000
_cell.length_b   1.000
_cell.length_c   1.000
_cell.angle_alpha   90.00
_cell.angle_beta   90.00
_cell.angle_gamma   90.00
#
_symmetry.space_group_name_H-M   'P 1'
#
loop_
_entity.id
_entity.type
_entity.pdbx_description
1 polymer ?
#
loop_
_entity_poly.entity_id
_entity_poly.type
_entity_poly.pdbx_seq_one_letter_code
_entity_poly.pdbx_strand_id
1 'polypeptide(L)'
;MVNHISQLKEARKLFLDLLGDHIINDDLVEDISQLKITFKTGQIVYIRYNEFNEYGYQILFSTKKNDSARFDNFDDKWEVSTRPHHFHERGSDNVVKSSMNGDPTFDIPLLVEYLKEEIKFP
;
A
#
# COMPACT_ATOMS: atom_id res chain seq x y z
N MET A 1 -15.45 -15.59 6.06
CA MET A 1 -13.99 -15.41 5.89
C MET A 1 -13.76 -14.67 4.59
N VAL A 2 -13.00 -13.59 4.65
CA VAL A 2 -12.63 -12.83 3.46
C VAL A 2 -11.44 -13.52 2.82
N ASN A 3 -11.48 -13.66 1.50
CA ASN A 3 -10.40 -14.29 0.76
C ASN A 3 -9.27 -13.28 0.55
N HIS A 4 -8.55 -13.00 1.63
CA HIS A 4 -7.47 -12.01 1.71
C HIS A 4 -6.30 -12.34 0.75
N ILE A 5 -6.05 -13.63 0.51
CA ILE A 5 -5.07 -14.06 -0.50
C ILE A 5 -5.54 -13.70 -1.92
N SER A 6 -6.83 -13.84 -2.24
CA SER A 6 -7.36 -13.35 -3.52
C SER A 6 -7.23 -11.83 -3.65
N GLN A 7 -7.40 -11.07 -2.57
CA GLN A 7 -7.16 -9.61 -2.60
C GLN A 7 -5.70 -9.29 -2.91
N LEU A 8 -4.74 -10.03 -2.33
CA LEU A 8 -3.32 -9.87 -2.65
C LEU A 8 -3.01 -10.24 -4.11
N LYS A 9 -3.63 -11.30 -4.64
CA LYS A 9 -3.48 -11.72 -6.04
C LYS A 9 -4.03 -10.67 -7.00
N GLU A 10 -5.17 -10.07 -6.68
CA GLU A 10 -5.75 -8.98 -7.46
C GLU A 10 -4.88 -7.73 -7.39
N ALA A 11 -4.42 -7.35 -6.20
CA ALA A 11 -3.51 -6.23 -6.02
C ALA A 11 -2.21 -6.40 -6.84
N ARG A 12 -1.63 -7.60 -6.79
CA ARG A 12 -0.45 -7.97 -7.59
C ARG A 12 -0.70 -7.78 -9.08
N LYS A 13 -1.81 -8.33 -9.59
CA LYS A 13 -2.18 -8.20 -11.00
C LYS A 13 -2.30 -6.74 -11.42
N LEU A 14 -3.04 -5.93 -10.65
CA LEU A 14 -3.23 -4.50 -10.94
C LEU A 14 -1.89 -3.73 -10.94
N PHE A 15 -0.98 -4.04 -10.02
CA PHE A 15 0.36 -3.44 -10.02
C PHE A 15 1.17 -3.81 -11.26
N LEU A 16 1.14 -5.08 -11.67
CA LEU A 16 1.82 -5.52 -12.89
C LEU A 16 1.22 -4.87 -14.14
N ASP A 17 -0.11 -4.73 -14.20
CA ASP A 17 -0.80 -4.08 -15.32
C ASP A 17 -0.47 -2.57 -15.42
N LEU A 18 -0.35 -1.88 -14.28
CA LEU A 18 -0.20 -0.42 -14.23
C LEU A 18 1.25 0.07 -14.17
N LEU A 19 2.16 -0.72 -13.59
CA LEU A 19 3.55 -0.34 -13.32
C LEU A 19 4.56 -1.47 -13.60
N GLY A 20 4.16 -2.55 -14.30
CA GLY A 20 5.01 -3.72 -14.55
C GLY A 20 6.39 -3.40 -15.10
N ASP A 21 6.49 -2.43 -16.01
CA ASP A 21 7.75 -1.99 -16.61
C ASP A 21 8.73 -1.35 -15.61
N HIS A 22 8.25 -0.91 -14.44
CA HIS A 22 9.05 -0.31 -13.39
C HIS A 22 9.35 -1.27 -12.23
N ILE A 23 8.77 -2.48 -12.22
CA ILE A 23 8.95 -3.47 -11.17
C ILE A 23 10.19 -4.33 -11.46
N ILE A 24 11.04 -4.54 -10.44
CA ILE A 24 12.12 -5.53 -10.45
C ILE A 24 11.61 -6.88 -9.94
N ASN A 25 10.85 -6.84 -8.84
CA ASN A 25 10.44 -8.06 -8.14
C ASN A 25 9.09 -7.86 -7.44
N ASP A 26 8.29 -8.92 -7.38
CA ASP A 26 7.02 -8.99 -6.68
C ASP A 26 6.86 -10.31 -5.91
N ASP A 27 7.10 -10.25 -4.59
CA ASP A 27 7.07 -11.41 -3.70
C ASP A 27 5.71 -11.49 -2.98
N LEU A 28 4.90 -12.49 -3.33
CA LEU A 28 3.70 -12.84 -2.56
C LEU A 28 4.03 -13.94 -1.55
N VAL A 29 3.89 -13.64 -0.26
CA VAL A 29 4.08 -14.60 0.83
C VAL A 29 2.73 -14.85 1.51
N GLU A 30 2.08 -15.95 1.14
CA GLU A 30 0.73 -16.29 1.63
C GLU A 30 0.71 -16.53 3.16
N ASP A 31 1.76 -17.14 3.73
CA ASP A 31 1.86 -17.46 5.17
C ASP A 31 1.74 -16.25 6.10
N ILE A 32 2.14 -15.06 5.64
CA ILE A 32 2.07 -13.80 6.39
C ILE A 32 1.09 -12.79 5.77
N SER A 33 0.34 -13.24 4.76
CA SER A 33 -0.63 -12.45 4.00
C SER A 33 -0.05 -11.12 3.52
N GLN A 34 1.11 -11.19 2.84
CA GLN A 34 1.85 -10.01 2.42
C GLN A 34 2.33 -10.12 0.97
N LEU A 35 2.16 -9.02 0.23
CA LEU A 35 2.79 -8.79 -1.07
C LEU A 35 3.85 -7.70 -0.93
N LYS A 36 5.05 -7.95 -1.42
CA LYS A 36 6.15 -6.99 -1.50
C LYS A 36 6.46 -6.71 -2.97
N ILE A 37 6.45 -5.44 -3.36
CA ILE A 37 6.80 -4.99 -4.71
C ILE A 37 8.05 -4.12 -4.60
N THR A 38 9.06 -4.41 -5.41
CA THR A 38 10.33 -3.68 -5.45
C THR A 38 10.47 -3.02 -6.83
N PHE A 39 10.66 -1.71 -6.87
CA PHE A 39 10.80 -0.95 -8.11
C PHE A 39 12.26 -0.79 -8.55
N LYS A 40 12.47 -0.54 -9.85
CA LYS A 40 13.78 -0.27 -10.48
C LYS A 40 14.52 0.90 -9.86
N THR A 41 13.77 1.87 -9.34
CA THR A 41 14.24 3.07 -8.66
C THR A 41 14.59 2.85 -7.18
N GLY A 42 14.40 1.63 -6.67
CA GLY A 42 14.78 1.22 -5.31
C GLY A 42 13.67 1.35 -4.26
N GLN A 43 12.51 1.91 -4.60
CA GLN A 43 11.37 1.99 -3.68
C GLN A 43 10.72 0.61 -3.49
N ILE A 44 10.10 0.44 -2.32
CA ILE A 44 9.43 -0.81 -1.95
C ILE A 44 8.02 -0.51 -1.48
N VAL A 45 7.06 -1.29 -1.96
CA VAL A 45 5.67 -1.27 -1.49
C VAL A 45 5.36 -2.59 -0.81
N TYR A 46 4.84 -2.53 0.40
CA TYR A 46 4.27 -3.67 1.11
C TYR A 46 2.76 -3.53 1.17
N ILE A 47 2.05 -4.60 0.85
CA ILE A 47 0.60 -4.69 0.86
C ILE A 47 0.21 -5.87 1.74
N ARG A 48 -0.73 -5.65 2.67
CA ARG A 48 -1.28 -6.70 3.52
C ARG A 48 -2.79 -6.62 3.51
N TYR A 49 -3.42 -7.79 3.48
CA TYR A 49 -4.84 -7.99 3.76
C TYR A 49 -4.92 -9.17 4.73
N ASN A 50 -5.84 -9.13 5.70
CA ASN A 50 -6.05 -10.26 6.59
C ASN A 50 -7.51 -10.73 6.62
N GLU A 51 -7.76 -11.79 7.39
CA GLU A 51 -9.08 -12.42 7.48
C GLU A 51 -10.13 -11.57 8.21
N PHE A 52 -9.71 -10.44 8.80
CA PHE A 52 -10.52 -9.54 9.61
C PHE A 52 -10.93 -8.26 8.86
N ASN A 53 -10.81 -8.22 7.52
CA ASN A 53 -11.01 -7.01 6.70
C ASN A 53 -10.03 -5.86 7.02
N GLU A 54 -8.90 -6.18 7.65
CA GLU A 54 -7.85 -5.19 7.87
C GLU A 54 -6.88 -5.23 6.69
N TYR A 55 -6.38 -4.06 6.32
CA TYR A 55 -5.43 -3.87 5.25
C TYR A 55 -4.37 -2.84 5.62
N GLY A 56 -3.23 -2.93 4.95
CA GLY A 56 -2.18 -1.93 5.08
C GLY A 56 -1.34 -1.83 3.82
N TYR A 57 -1.08 -0.61 3.40
CA TYR A 57 -0.18 -0.24 2.33
C TYR A 57 0.97 0.57 2.92
N GLN A 58 2.20 0.07 2.82
CA GLN A 58 3.39 0.78 3.29
C GLN A 58 4.35 1.01 2.13
N ILE A 59 4.77 2.24 1.93
CA ILE A 59 5.74 2.63 0.90
C ILE A 59 7.02 3.04 1.60
N LEU A 60 8.14 2.43 1.22
CA LEU A 60 9.48 2.85 1.62
C LEU A 60 10.14 3.58 0.44
N PHE A 61 10.41 4.87 0.63
CA PHE A 61 11.02 5.70 -0.42
C PHE A 61 12.55 5.59 -0.44
N SER A 62 13.15 5.42 0.73
CA SER A 62 14.57 5.10 0.90
C SER A 62 14.83 4.37 2.22
N THR A 63 16.10 4.07 2.52
CA THR A 63 16.53 3.50 3.81
C THR A 63 16.58 4.54 4.94
N LYS A 64 16.32 5.82 4.66
CA LYS A 64 16.31 6.86 5.69
C LYS A 64 15.12 6.68 6.63
N LYS A 65 15.36 6.93 7.92
CA LYS A 65 14.30 6.91 8.94
C LYS A 65 13.21 7.93 8.58
N ASN A 66 11.95 7.53 8.72
CA ASN A 66 10.75 8.32 8.40
C ASN A 66 10.57 8.68 6.91
N ASP A 67 11.34 8.07 6.01
CA ASP A 67 11.16 8.23 4.57
C ASP A 67 10.19 7.17 4.00
N SER A 68 8.98 7.17 4.57
CA SER A 68 7.94 6.19 4.27
C SER A 68 6.55 6.80 4.37
N ALA A 69 5.61 6.25 3.59
CA ALA A 69 4.18 6.53 3.67
C ALA A 69 3.43 5.28 4.13
N ARG A 70 2.31 5.42 4.84
CA ARG A 70 1.48 4.28 5.25
C ARG A 70 -0.01 4.60 5.22
N PHE A 71 -0.80 3.71 4.63
CA PHE A 71 -2.26 3.79 4.58
C PHE A 71 -2.83 2.51 5.17
N ASP A 72 -3.70 2.59 6.18
CA ASP A 72 -4.28 1.39 6.78
C ASP A 72 -5.59 1.66 7.54
N ASN A 73 -6.21 0.57 8.01
CA ASN A 73 -7.43 0.60 8.82
C ASN A 73 -7.30 -0.13 10.18
N PHE A 74 -6.08 -0.22 10.75
CA PHE A 74 -5.84 -1.00 11.97
C PHE A 74 -6.23 -0.26 13.27
N ASP A 75 -6.31 1.08 13.25
CA ASP A 75 -6.51 1.88 14.46
C ASP A 75 -7.76 2.78 14.35
N ASP A 76 -8.68 2.60 15.29
CA ASP A 76 -9.93 3.35 15.39
C ASP A 76 -9.86 4.50 16.41
N LYS A 77 -8.67 4.88 16.90
CA LYS A 77 -8.52 5.96 17.91
C LYS A 77 -8.17 7.32 17.32
N TRP A 78 -7.82 7.40 16.04
CA TRP A 78 -7.44 8.66 15.39
C TRP A 78 -8.65 9.54 15.08
N GLU A 79 -8.53 10.84 15.34
CA GLU A 79 -9.58 11.85 15.10
C GLU A 79 -9.66 12.27 13.60
N VAL A 80 -9.77 11.31 12.69
CA VAL A 80 -9.98 11.55 11.25
C VAL A 80 -11.35 11.08 10.78
N SER A 81 -11.93 11.79 9.81
CA SER A 81 -13.29 11.51 9.32
C SER A 81 -13.45 10.16 8.60
N THR A 82 -12.35 9.53 8.16
CA THR A 82 -12.35 8.21 7.51
C THR A 82 -12.00 7.07 8.44
N ARG A 83 -11.88 7.30 9.75
CA ARG A 83 -11.57 6.27 10.73
C ARG A 83 -12.40 4.99 10.53
N PRO A 84 -11.76 3.80 10.56
CA PRO A 84 -10.36 3.55 10.91
C PRO A 84 -9.34 3.81 9.79
N HIS A 85 -9.77 4.19 8.58
CA HIS A 85 -8.91 4.42 7.42
C HIS A 85 -8.14 5.73 7.53
N HIS A 86 -6.81 5.66 7.55
CA HIS A 86 -5.97 6.84 7.73
C HIS A 86 -4.66 6.76 6.96
N PHE A 87 -4.07 7.92 6.66
CA PHE A 87 -2.82 8.07 5.91
C PHE A 87 -1.76 8.76 6.78
N HIS A 88 -0.61 8.10 6.91
CA HIS A 88 0.61 8.64 7.50
C HIS A 88 1.48 9.23 6.39
N GLU A 89 1.56 10.55 6.35
CA GLU A 89 2.33 11.28 5.35
C GLU A 89 3.83 11.05 5.50
N ARG A 90 4.52 11.03 4.36
CA ARG A 90 5.96 10.94 4.30
C ARG A 90 6.63 12.09 5.07
N GLY A 91 7.53 11.77 5.99
CA GLY A 91 8.31 12.76 6.74
C GLY A 91 7.51 13.59 7.74
N SER A 92 6.28 13.19 8.06
CA SER A 92 5.38 13.88 8.98
C SER A 92 4.81 12.90 10.01
N ASP A 93 4.59 13.37 11.23
CA ASP A 93 3.82 12.63 12.24
C ASP A 93 2.29 12.89 12.10
N ASN A 94 1.89 13.64 11.07
CA ASN A 94 0.48 13.95 10.82
C ASN A 94 -0.26 12.76 10.21
N VAL A 95 -1.48 12.56 10.70
CA VAL A 95 -2.43 11.61 10.16
C VAL A 95 -3.51 12.36 9.39
N VAL A 96 -3.71 12.02 8.13
CA VAL A 96 -4.73 12.65 7.27
C VAL A 96 -5.75 11.63 6.78
N LYS A 97 -6.83 12.14 6.18
CA LYS A 97 -7.92 11.35 5.60
C LYS A 97 -7.39 10.48 4.45
N SER A 98 -7.66 9.17 4.50
CA SER A 98 -7.42 8.27 3.37
C SER A 98 -8.74 7.95 2.69
N SER A 99 -8.82 8.05 1.36
CA SER A 99 -9.99 7.60 0.59
C SER A 99 -10.05 6.08 0.44
N MET A 100 -8.96 5.36 0.74
CA MET A 100 -8.83 3.92 0.56
C MET A 100 -9.77 3.14 1.48
N ASN A 101 -10.25 1.99 1.02
CA ASN A 101 -11.28 1.21 1.71
C ASN A 101 -10.98 -0.30 1.86
N GLY A 102 -9.83 -0.77 1.37
CA GLY A 102 -9.38 -2.16 1.41
C GLY A 102 -9.78 -3.00 0.19
N ASP A 103 -10.47 -2.44 -0.80
CA ASP A 103 -10.74 -3.08 -2.09
C ASP A 103 -9.58 -2.85 -3.06
N PRO A 104 -8.83 -3.88 -3.48
CA PRO A 104 -7.73 -3.73 -4.44
C PRO A 104 -8.13 -2.99 -5.72
N THR A 105 -9.34 -3.21 -6.23
CA THR A 105 -9.79 -2.61 -7.50
C THR A 105 -10.00 -1.10 -7.40
N PHE A 106 -10.23 -0.60 -6.18
CA PHE A 106 -10.38 0.83 -5.90
C PHE A 106 -9.07 1.45 -5.36
N ASP A 107 -8.39 0.77 -4.43
CA ASP A 107 -7.24 1.30 -3.71
C ASP A 107 -5.94 1.30 -4.54
N ILE A 108 -5.72 0.26 -5.36
CA ILE A 108 -4.46 0.13 -6.11
C ILE A 108 -4.29 1.23 -7.16
N PRO A 109 -5.32 1.64 -7.93
CA PRO A 109 -5.22 2.82 -8.79
C PRO A 109 -4.80 4.08 -8.04
N LEU A 110 -5.40 4.36 -6.87
CA LEU A 110 -5.06 5.52 -6.04
C LEU A 110 -3.63 5.44 -5.52
N LEU A 111 -3.20 4.26 -5.07
CA LEU A 111 -1.84 4.02 -4.59
C LEU A 111 -0.81 4.21 -5.72
N VAL A 112 -1.14 3.76 -6.94
CA VAL A 112 -0.29 3.96 -8.13
C VAL A 112 -0.21 5.43 -8.52
N GLU A 113 -1.30 6.18 -8.47
CA GLU A 113 -1.29 7.63 -8.68
C GLU A 113 -0.36 8.32 -7.69
N TYR A 114 -0.51 8.03 -6.39
CA TYR A 114 0.37 8.55 -5.35
C TYR A 114 1.85 8.19 -5.59
N LEU A 115 2.13 6.94 -5.97
CA LEU A 115 3.49 6.51 -6.31
C LEU A 115 4.06 7.28 -7.51
N LYS A 116 3.26 7.58 -8.54
CA LYS A 116 3.72 8.34 -9.71
C LYS A 116 4.01 9.81 -9.39
N GLU A 117 3.33 10.38 -8.41
CA GLU A 117 3.59 11.74 -7.94
C GLU A 117 4.89 11.81 -7.11
N GLU A 118 5.08 10.84 -6.22
CA GLU A 118 6.23 10.80 -5.30
C GLU A 118 7.50 10.21 -5.94
N ILE A 119 7.35 9.26 -6.85
CA ILE A 119 8.42 8.57 -7.55
C ILE A 119 8.42 9.08 -8.99
N LYS A 120 9.50 9.75 -9.36
CA LYS A 120 9.77 10.07 -10.77
C LYS A 120 10.20 8.80 -11.48
N PHE A 121 9.24 7.94 -11.82
CA PHE A 121 9.48 6.79 -12.69
C PHE A 121 10.04 7.32 -14.02
N PRO A 122 11.21 6.82 -14.48
CA PRO A 122 11.84 7.29 -15.70
C PRO A 122 11.11 6.84 -16.96
#